data_AF-A0A2S9G2R7-F1
#
_entry.id   AF-A0A2S9G2R7-F1
#
_cell.length_a   1.000
_cell.length_b   1.000
_cell.length_c   1.000
_cell.angle_alpha   90.00
_cell.angle_beta   90.00
_cell.angle_gamma   90.00
#
_symmetry.space_group_name_H-M   'P 1'
#
loop_
_entity.id
_entity.type
_entity.pdbx_description
1 polymer ?
#
loop_
_entity_poly.entity_id
_entity_poly.type
_entity_poly.pdbx_seq_one_letter_code
_entity_poly.pdbx_strand_id
1 'polypeptide(L)'
;RYALLAALATSLILTQFLAHGMTSPLRQMTTAARAMARGDYSERVRATSRDEIGQLATAYNQMAADLGAADEYRRGLIANVSHEL
;
A
#
# COMPACT_ATOMS: atom_id res chain seq x y z
N ARG A 1 26.75 -4.99 -35.48
CA ARG A 1 27.35 -4.00 -34.53
C ARG A 1 26.27 -3.09 -33.92
N TYR A 2 25.50 -2.36 -34.74
CA TYR A 2 24.36 -1.54 -34.24
C TYR A 2 23.27 -2.32 -33.51
N ALA A 3 23.00 -3.56 -33.91
CA ALA A 3 22.02 -4.42 -33.24
C ALA A 3 22.36 -4.70 -31.76
N LEU A 4 23.65 -4.87 -31.42
CA LEU A 4 24.08 -5.08 -30.03
C LEU A 4 23.87 -3.82 -29.19
N LEU A 5 24.20 -2.65 -29.76
CA LEU A 5 23.99 -1.36 -29.07
C LEU A 5 22.50 -1.07 -28.89
N ALA A 6 21.67 -1.34 -29.90
CA ALA A 6 20.22 -1.17 -29.81
C ALA A 6 19.59 -2.12 -28.79
N ALA A 7 20.01 -3.38 -28.74
CA ALA A 7 19.55 -4.35 -27.75
C ALA A 7 19.92 -3.93 -26.32
N LEU A 8 21.16 -3.45 -26.11
CA LEU A 8 21.61 -2.94 -24.81
C LEU A 8 20.80 -1.71 -24.37
N ALA A 9 20.60 -0.74 -25.26
CA ALA A 9 19.80 0.44 -24.97
C ALA A 9 18.35 0.08 -24.62
N THR A 10 17.74 -0.83 -25.39
CA THR A 10 16.37 -1.30 -25.14
C THR A 10 16.24 -2.02 -23.80
N SER A 11 17.19 -2.90 -23.49
CA SER A 11 17.22 -3.62 -22.21
C SER A 11 17.35 -2.66 -21.02
N LEU A 12 18.20 -1.64 -21.13
CA LEU A 12 18.37 -0.64 -20.08
C LEU A 12 17.09 0.18 -19.88
N ILE A 13 16.46 0.63 -20.97
CA ILE A 13 15.19 1.37 -20.92
C ILE A 13 14.09 0.50 -20.27
N LEU A 14 13.98 -0.75 -20.70
CA LEU A 14 12.97 -1.68 -20.18
C LEU A 14 13.18 -1.95 -18.69
N THR A 15 14.42 -2.20 -18.27
CA THR A 15 14.78 -2.41 -16.86
C THR A 15 14.43 -1.18 -16.02
N GLN A 16 14.76 0.02 -16.51
CA GLN A 16 14.44 1.26 -15.81
C GLN A 16 12.93 1.47 -15.69
N PHE A 17 12.17 1.14 -16.74
CA PHE A 17 10.72 1.27 -16.76
C PHE A 17 10.06 0.31 -15.77
N LEU A 18 10.46 -0.97 -15.76
CA LEU A 18 9.98 -1.96 -14.80
C LEU A 18 10.34 -1.58 -13.36
N ALA A 19 11.58 -1.16 -13.13
CA ALA A 19 12.03 -0.72 -11.81
C ALA A 19 11.20 0.45 -11.29
N HIS A 20 10.93 1.46 -12.12
CA HIS A 20 10.10 2.60 -11.72
C HIS A 20 8.62 2.22 -11.54
N GLY A 21 8.10 1.33 -12.39
CA GLY A 21 6.72 0.86 -12.33
C GLY A 21 6.39 0.09 -11.04
N MET A 22 7.32 -0.71 -10.53
CA MET A 22 7.11 -1.51 -9.31
C MET A 22 7.57 -0.79 -8.02
N THR A 23 8.67 -0.04 -8.09
CA THR A 23 9.25 0.59 -6.88
C THR A 23 8.35 1.68 -6.31
N SER A 24 7.67 2.46 -7.15
CA SER A 24 6.80 3.55 -6.69
C SER A 24 5.62 3.03 -5.86
N PRO A 25 4.81 2.06 -6.32
CA PRO A 25 3.78 1.43 -5.50
C PRO A 25 4.32 0.81 -4.20
N LEU A 26 5.45 0.10 -4.25
CA LEU A 26 6.02 -0.53 -3.04
C LEU A 26 6.43 0.48 -1.97
N ARG A 27 6.97 1.65 -2.38
CA ARG A 27 7.27 2.74 -1.45
C ARG A 27 5.99 3.31 -0.83
N GLN A 28 4.92 3.47 -1.62
CA GLN A 28 3.62 3.89 -1.08
C GLN A 28 3.08 2.88 -0.06
N MET A 29 3.26 1.57 -0.29
CA MET A 29 2.81 0.52 0.65
C MET A 29 3.57 0.64 1.96
N THR A 30 4.88 0.83 1.86
CA THR A 30 5.74 0.98 3.04
C THR A 30 5.32 2.19 3.88
N THR A 31 5.02 3.31 3.23
CA THR A 31 4.54 4.52 3.93
C THR A 31 3.18 4.29 4.58
N ALA A 32 2.22 3.71 3.86
CA ALA A 32 0.90 3.42 4.38
C ALA A 32 0.96 2.41 5.56
N ALA A 33 1.72 1.33 5.43
CA ALA A 33 1.94 0.35 6.50
C ALA A 33 2.57 0.99 7.74
N ARG A 34 3.51 1.93 7.57
CA ARG A 34 4.06 2.70 8.70
C ARG A 34 3.01 3.60 9.36
N ALA A 35 2.09 4.18 8.59
CA ALA A 35 0.98 4.99 9.14
C ALA A 35 0.02 4.11 9.96
N MET A 36 -0.38 2.97 9.39
CA MET A 36 -1.20 1.95 10.07
C MET A 36 -0.54 1.46 11.37
N ALA A 37 0.77 1.23 11.38
CA ALA A 37 1.50 0.84 12.59
C ALA A 37 1.47 1.91 13.70
N ARG A 38 1.20 3.17 13.36
CA ARG A 38 0.99 4.27 14.32
C ARG A 38 -0.48 4.47 14.70
N GLY A 39 -1.38 3.59 14.24
CA GLY A 39 -2.82 3.67 14.50
C GLY A 39 -3.59 4.53 13.50
N ASP A 40 -2.96 4.99 12.42
CA ASP A 40 -3.67 5.69 11.34
C ASP A 40 -4.16 4.68 10.30
N TYR A 41 -5.42 4.27 10.44
CA TYR A 41 -6.11 3.33 9.56
C TYR A 41 -6.86 4.02 8.40
N SER A 42 -6.76 5.35 8.30
CA SER A 42 -7.47 6.12 7.28
C SER A 42 -6.73 6.13 5.94
N GLU A 43 -5.41 5.93 5.96
CA GLU A 43 -4.57 5.87 4.78
C GLU A 43 -4.97 4.73 3.85
N ARG A 44 -5.13 5.06 2.56
CA ARG A 44 -5.53 4.11 1.52
C ARG A 44 -4.55 4.11 0.38
N VAL A 45 -4.33 2.91 -0.11
CA VAL A 45 -3.48 2.65 -1.25
C VAL A 45 -4.31 2.57 -2.52
N ARG A 46 -3.87 3.25 -3.58
CA ARG A 46 -4.48 3.11 -4.91
C ARG A 46 -4.07 1.80 -5.59
N ALA A 47 -5.01 0.86 -5.69
CA ALA A 47 -4.86 -0.37 -6.47
C ALA A 47 -5.01 -0.10 -7.98
N THR A 48 -4.01 0.53 -8.59
CA THR A 48 -4.02 0.86 -10.03
C THR A 48 -3.48 -0.26 -10.93
N SER A 49 -2.71 -1.19 -10.36
CA SER A 49 -2.18 -2.32 -11.10
C SER A 49 -3.16 -3.51 -11.09
N ARG A 50 -3.08 -4.35 -12.12
CA ARG A 50 -3.86 -5.60 -12.24
C ARG A 50 -3.04 -6.84 -11.88
N ASP A 51 -1.83 -6.64 -11.37
CA ASP A 51 -0.87 -7.66 -10.97
C ASP A 51 -0.94 -7.93 -9.45
N GLU A 52 0.08 -8.59 -8.93
CA GLU A 52 0.26 -8.89 -7.51
C GLU A 52 0.33 -7.63 -6.64
N ILE A 53 0.82 -6.51 -7.17
CA ILE A 53 0.86 -5.22 -6.43
C ILE A 53 -0.56 -4.66 -6.27
N GLY A 54 -1.38 -4.77 -7.30
CA GLY A 54 -2.80 -4.41 -7.22
C GLY A 54 -3.56 -5.23 -6.18
N GLN A 55 -3.31 -6.54 -6.14
CA GLN A 55 -3.91 -7.44 -5.15
C GLN A 55 -3.44 -7.11 -3.74
N LEU A 56 -2.14 -6.84 -3.56
CA LEU A 56 -1.58 -6.42 -2.27
C LEU A 56 -2.19 -5.10 -1.79
N ALA A 57 -2.36 -4.12 -2.67
CA ALA A 57 -3.02 -2.86 -2.36
C ALA A 57 -4.45 -3.06 -1.86
N THR A 58 -5.22 -3.93 -2.53
CA THR A 58 -6.58 -4.28 -2.12
C THR A 58 -6.59 -4.96 -0.75
N ALA A 59 -5.73 -5.96 -0.54
CA ALA A 59 -5.62 -6.66 0.75
C ALA A 59 -5.22 -5.71 1.89
N TYR A 60 -4.28 -4.81 1.64
CA TYR A 60 -3.89 -3.76 2.60
C TYR A 60 -5.08 -2.88 2.99
N ASN A 61 -5.83 -2.38 2.02
CA ASN A 61 -6.99 -1.52 2.27
C ASN A 61 -8.08 -2.23 3.08
N GLN A 62 -8.28 -3.53 2.84
CA GLN A 62 -9.22 -4.33 3.62
C GLN A 62 -8.77 -4.43 5.09
N MET A 63 -7.51 -4.77 5.33
CA MET A 63 -6.97 -4.81 6.70
C MET A 63 -7.09 -3.44 7.40
N ALA A 64 -6.82 -2.34 6.69
CA ALA A 64 -6.99 -1.00 7.24
C ALA A 64 -8.44 -0.72 7.66
N ALA A 65 -9.41 -1.11 6.83
CA ALA A 65 -10.82 -0.97 7.16
C ALA A 65 -11.20 -1.79 8.41
N ASP A 66 -10.76 -3.06 8.47
CA ASP A 66 -11.08 -3.97 9.56
C ASP A 66 -10.47 -3.49 10.90
N LEU A 67 -9.21 -3.06 10.88
CA LEU A 67 -8.54 -2.49 12.06
C LEU A 67 -9.20 -1.18 12.51
N GLY A 68 -9.59 -0.32 11.57
CA GLY A 68 -10.30 0.93 11.85
C GLY A 68 -11.63 0.68 12.56
N ALA A 69 -12.43 -0.26 12.05
CA ALA A 69 -13.71 -0.64 12.66
C ALA A 69 -13.52 -1.23 14.06
N ALA A 70 -12.50 -2.09 14.25
CA ALA A 70 -12.19 -2.67 15.55
C ALA A 70 -11.75 -1.61 16.59
N ASP A 71 -10.99 -0.58 16.17
CA ASP A 71 -10.58 0.50 17.06
C ASP A 71 -11.76 1.40 17.46
N GLU A 72 -12.64 1.73 16.51
CA GLU A 72 -13.85 2.51 16.77
C GLU A 72 -14.79 1.81 17.76
N TYR A 73 -15.00 0.49 17.57
CA TYR A 73 -15.79 -0.32 18.50
C TYR A 73 -15.20 -0.30 19.92
N ARG A 74 -13.88 -0.47 20.04
CA ARG A 74 -13.18 -0.41 21.33
C ARG A 74 -13.37 0.95 22.01
N ARG A 75 -13.25 2.05 21.28
CA ARG A 75 -13.45 3.41 21.82
C ARG A 75 -14.89 3.63 22.28
N GLY A 76 -15.87 3.14 21.54
CA GLY A 76 -17.29 3.21 21.93
C GLY A 76 -17.59 2.50 23.25
N LEU A 77 -16.99 1.32 23.48
CA LEU A 77 -17.14 0.60 24.76
C LEU A 77 -16.55 1.38 25.93
N ILE A 78 -15.33 1.91 25.77
CA ILE A 78 -14.67 2.69 26.83
C ILE A 78 -15.49 3.94 27.18
N ALA A 79 -16.05 4.62 26.18
CA ALA A 79 -16.90 5.78 26.38
C ALA A 79 -18.18 5.44 27.15
N ASN A 80 -18.87 4.36 26.78
CA ASN A 80 -20.09 3.92 27.45
C ASN A 80 -19.84 3.50 28.90
N VAL A 81 -18.79 2.72 29.17
CA VAL A 81 -18.43 2.30 30.54
C VAL A 81 -18.08 3.51 31.41
N SER A 82 -17.40 4.50 30.84
CA SER A 82 -17.06 5.75 31.55
C SER A 82 -18.28 6.61 31.86
N HIS A 83 -19.43 6.39 31.20
CA HIS A 83 -20.66 7.15 31.42
C HIS A 83 -21.56 6.52 32.50
N GLU A 84 -21.42 5.22 32.77
CA GLU A 84 -22.23 4.49 33.76
C GLU A 84 -21.60 4.45 35.17
N LEU A 85 -20.36 4.90 35.35
CA LEU A 85 -19.66 5.05 36.63
C LEU A 85 -19.74 6.48 37.15
#